data_AF-A0A2D7NEK3-F1
#
_entry.id   AF-A0A2D7NEK3-F1
#
_cell.length_a   1.000
_cell.length_b   1.000
_cell.length_c   1.000
_cell.angle_alpha   90.00
_cell.angle_beta   90.00
_cell.angle_gamma   90.00
#
_symmetry.space_group_name_H-M   'P 1'
#
loop_
_entity.id
_entity.type
_entity.pdbx_description
1 polymer ?
#
loop_
_entity_poly.entity_id
_entity_poly.type
_entity_poly.pdbx_seq_one_letter_code
_entity_poly.pdbx_strand_id
1 'polypeptide(L)'
;MKTHQLTKAEQAHIIRLAKRIFDYRLSVPVILFLDMMKYVSFYGSQAMVFFGPILTIFIKSDPYYRMAELMQDRNNIELLLKEIEKLEFSDKA
;
A
#
# COMPACT_ATOMS: atom_id res chain seq x y z
N MET A 1 10.18 14.58 14.03
CA MET A 1 9.75 13.38 13.26
C MET A 1 9.66 12.23 14.25
N LYS A 2 8.45 11.86 14.72
CA LYS A 2 8.27 10.78 15.70
C LYS A 2 7.97 9.49 14.93
N THR A 3 8.90 8.53 14.96
CA THR A 3 8.71 7.19 14.42
C THR A 3 7.72 6.42 15.28
N HIS A 4 6.49 6.25 14.80
CA HIS A 4 5.50 5.38 15.44
C HIS A 4 5.87 3.93 15.12
N GLN A 5 6.14 3.12 16.14
CA GLN A 5 6.39 1.68 15.94
C GLN A 5 5.07 0.99 15.62
N LEU A 6 5.01 0.18 14.56
CA LEU A 6 3.82 -0.58 14.18
C LEU A 6 3.43 -1.54 15.31
N THR A 7 2.14 -1.55 15.64
CA THR A 7 1.56 -2.57 16.49
C THR A 7 1.45 -3.90 15.73
N LYS A 8 1.51 -5.03 16.45
CA LYS A 8 1.38 -6.37 15.86
C LYS A 8 0.07 -6.56 15.08
N ALA A 9 -0.99 -5.85 15.49
CA ALA A 9 -2.27 -5.88 14.81
C ALA A 9 -2.19 -5.23 13.42
N GLU A 10 -1.58 -4.04 13.32
CA GLU A 10 -1.39 -3.32 12.06
C GLU A 10 -0.55 -4.13 11.07
N GLN A 11 0.51 -4.75 11.56
CA GLN A 11 1.35 -5.64 10.74
C GLN A 11 0.53 -6.82 10.17
N ALA A 12 -0.34 -7.44 10.97
CA ALA A 12 -1.20 -8.52 10.51
C ALA A 12 -2.23 -8.05 9.45
N HIS A 13 -2.72 -6.81 9.54
CA HIS A 13 -3.60 -6.24 8.53
C HIS A 13 -2.90 -6.06 7.17
N ILE A 14 -1.66 -5.56 7.18
CA ILE A 14 -0.85 -5.36 5.97
C ILE A 14 -0.57 -6.71 5.28
N ILE A 15 -0.20 -7.73 6.06
CA ILE A 15 0.06 -9.08 5.53
C ILE A 15 -1.19 -9.67 4.86
N ARG A 16 -2.37 -9.52 5.48
CA ARG A 16 -3.63 -10.01 4.88
C ARG A 16 -3.97 -9.31 3.58
N LEU A 17 -3.69 -8.01 3.48
CA LEU A 17 -3.91 -7.26 2.25
C LEU A 17 -2.96 -7.70 1.14
N ALA A 18 -1.66 -7.86 1.44
CA ALA A 18 -0.68 -8.35 0.47
C ALA A 18 -1.10 -9.70 -0.11
N LYS A 19 -1.56 -10.62 0.76
CA LYS A 19 -2.12 -11.90 0.31
C LYS A 19 -3.33 -11.74 -0.61
N ARG A 20 -4.25 -10.83 -0.29
CA ARG A 20 -5.42 -10.58 -1.12
C ARG A 20 -5.04 -10.02 -2.50
N ILE A 21 -4.07 -9.10 -2.57
CA ILE A 21 -3.55 -8.54 -3.83
C ILE A 21 -2.96 -9.66 -4.70
N PHE A 22 -2.18 -10.54 -4.09
CA PHE A 22 -1.61 -11.72 -4.73
C PHE A 22 -2.69 -12.68 -5.24
N ASP A 23 -3.67 -13.03 -4.41
CA ASP A 23 -4.79 -13.91 -4.77
C ASP A 23 -5.59 -13.36 -5.98
N TYR A 24 -5.64 -12.03 -6.16
CA TYR A 24 -6.26 -11.36 -7.33
C TYR A 24 -5.34 -11.19 -8.56
N ARG A 25 -4.09 -11.66 -8.52
CA ARG A 25 -3.07 -11.48 -9.57
C ARG A 25 -2.82 -10.02 -9.95
N LEU A 26 -2.96 -9.12 -8.98
CA LEU A 26 -2.71 -7.68 -9.15
C LEU A 26 -1.31 -7.26 -8.68
N SER A 27 -0.44 -8.21 -8.33
CA SER A 27 0.89 -7.94 -7.77
C SER A 27 1.71 -6.97 -8.61
N VAL A 28 1.81 -7.20 -9.92
CA VAL A 28 2.63 -6.39 -10.85
C VAL A 28 2.19 -4.92 -10.92
N PRO A 29 0.92 -4.59 -11.25
CA PRO A 29 0.49 -3.19 -11.28
C PRO A 29 0.51 -2.53 -9.91
N VAL A 30 0.26 -3.27 -8.82
CA VAL A 30 0.31 -2.72 -7.45
C VAL A 30 1.73 -2.44 -7.00
N ILE A 31 2.69 -3.32 -7.30
CA ILE A 31 4.13 -3.09 -7.04
C ILE A 31 4.57 -1.81 -7.75
N LEU A 32 4.29 -1.68 -9.04
CA LEU A 32 4.66 -0.51 -9.83
C LEU A 32 4.05 0.77 -9.23
N PHE A 33 2.77 0.73 -8.87
CA PHE A 33 2.08 1.86 -8.24
C PHE A 33 2.72 2.25 -6.90
N LEU A 34 2.97 1.29 -6.01
CA LEU A 34 3.55 1.55 -4.70
C LEU A 34 4.99 2.06 -4.80
N ASP A 35 5.76 1.53 -5.76
CA ASP A 35 7.13 1.97 -6.01
C ASP A 35 7.18 3.42 -6.51
N MET A 36 6.25 3.81 -7.38
CA MET A 36 6.06 5.22 -7.77
C MET A 36 5.66 6.10 -6.56
N MET A 37 4.78 5.59 -5.70
CA MET A 37 4.30 6.33 -4.52
C MET A 37 5.39 6.61 -3.47
N LYS A 38 6.47 5.79 -3.41
CA LYS A 38 7.64 6.07 -2.57
C LYS A 38 8.27 7.44 -2.87
N TYR A 39 8.23 7.87 -4.12
CA TYR A 39 8.79 9.15 -4.60
C TYR A 39 7.79 10.31 -4.49
N VAL A 40 6.50 10.00 -4.37
CA VAL A 40 5.40 10.96 -4.32
C VAL A 40 5.18 11.57 -2.92
N SER A 41 5.82 11.03 -1.88
CA SER A 41 5.75 11.56 -0.50
C SER A 41 6.17 13.05 -0.38
N PHE A 42 6.90 13.60 -1.35
CA PHE A 42 7.26 15.03 -1.40
C PHE A 42 6.18 15.93 -2.08
N TYR A 43 5.30 15.36 -2.91
CA TYR A 43 4.29 16.08 -3.71
C TYR A 43 2.88 15.47 -3.56
N GLY A 44 2.49 15.09 -2.35
CA GLY A 44 1.23 14.40 -2.08
C GLY A 44 -0.05 15.11 -2.59
N SER A 45 -0.01 16.42 -2.82
CA SER A 45 -1.13 17.20 -3.36
C SER A 45 -1.44 16.88 -4.83
N GLN A 46 -0.43 16.61 -5.66
CA GLN A 46 -0.62 16.34 -7.10
C GLN A 46 -1.04 14.89 -7.34
N ALA A 47 -0.61 13.96 -6.49
CA ALA A 47 -1.03 12.57 -6.57
C ALA A 47 -2.50 12.37 -6.19
N MET A 48 -3.04 13.15 -5.23
CA MET A 48 -4.48 13.14 -4.95
C MET A 48 -5.31 13.58 -6.17
N VAL A 49 -4.83 14.54 -6.96
CA VAL A 49 -5.51 15.00 -8.19
C VAL A 49 -5.43 13.94 -9.29
N PHE A 50 -4.28 13.27 -9.43
CA PHE A 50 -4.10 12.20 -10.41
C PHE A 50 -4.92 10.94 -10.11
N PHE A 51 -5.05 10.55 -8.83
CA PHE A 51 -5.79 9.36 -8.42
C PHE A 51 -7.26 9.59 -8.06
N GLY A 52 -7.74 10.84 -8.07
CA GLY A 52 -9.15 11.19 -7.82
C GLY A 52 -10.19 10.35 -8.59
N PRO A 53 -10.01 10.10 -9.90
CA PRO A 53 -10.95 9.29 -10.69
C PRO A 53 -10.98 7.80 -10.31
N ILE A 54 -9.86 7.26 -9.83
CA ILE A 54 -9.75 5.83 -9.44
C ILE A 54 -10.28 5.64 -8.03
N LEU A 55 -9.94 6.55 -7.12
CA LEU A 55 -10.34 6.50 -5.71
C LEU A 55 -11.87 6.62 -5.55
N THR A 56 -12.52 7.47 -6.33
CA THR A 56 -13.99 7.68 -6.28
C THR A 56 -14.82 6.44 -6.67
N ILE A 57 -14.23 5.49 -7.40
CA ILE A 57 -14.91 4.25 -7.81
C ILE A 57 -15.01 3.25 -6.64
N PHE A 58 -14.11 3.31 -5.65
CA PHE A 58 -13.97 2.27 -4.62
C PHE A 58 -14.28 2.71 -3.18
N ILE A 59 -14.62 3.98 -2.92
CA ILE A 59 -14.81 4.50 -1.57
C ILE A 59 -16.23 4.18 -1.04
N LYS A 60 -16.35 3.07 -0.30
CA LYS A 60 -17.23 2.97 0.89
C LYS A 60 -16.40 3.29 2.13
N SER A 61 -16.90 4.20 2.98
CA SER A 61 -16.12 5.24 3.67
C SER A 61 -15.37 4.90 4.97
N ASP A 62 -15.25 3.64 5.40
CA ASP A 62 -14.71 3.35 6.75
C ASP A 62 -13.22 2.86 6.78
N PRO A 63 -12.79 1.91 5.91
CA PRO A 63 -11.40 1.42 5.92
C PRO A 63 -10.39 2.38 5.27
N TYR A 64 -10.87 3.34 4.48
CA TYR A 64 -10.04 4.19 3.62
C TYR A 64 -9.13 5.13 4.41
N TYR A 65 -9.65 5.81 5.43
CA TYR A 65 -8.88 6.80 6.19
C TYR A 65 -7.70 6.18 6.92
N ARG A 66 -7.91 5.02 7.54
CA ARG A 66 -6.84 4.28 8.23
C ARG A 66 -5.78 3.78 7.26
N MET A 67 -6.18 3.42 6.05
CA MET A 67 -5.24 3.01 5.00
C MET A 67 -4.45 4.19 4.43
N ALA A 68 -5.12 5.32 4.19
CA ALA A 68 -4.50 6.55 3.74
C ALA A 68 -3.45 7.05 4.75
N GLU A 69 -3.76 6.98 6.05
CA GLU A 69 -2.85 7.36 7.13
C GLU A 69 -1.62 6.44 7.20
N LEU A 70 -1.80 5.11 7.08
CA LEU A 70 -0.69 4.16 7.03
C LEU A 70 0.21 4.38 5.80
N MET A 71 -0.36 4.79 4.66
CA MET A 71 0.39 5.05 3.42
C MET A 71 1.10 6.41 3.39
N GLN A 72 0.96 7.26 4.41
CA GLN A 72 1.77 8.49 4.52
C GLN A 72 3.22 8.21 4.91
N ASP A 73 3.47 7.08 5.60
CA ASP A 73 4.84 6.68 5.98
C ASP A 73 5.48 5.84 4.87
N ARG A 74 6.61 6.32 4.35
CA ARG A 74 7.42 5.63 3.34
C ARG A 74 7.83 4.22 3.78
N ASN A 75 8.05 3.99 5.07
CA ASN A 75 8.43 2.68 5.60
C ASN A 75 7.29 1.66 5.51
N ASN A 76 6.04 2.10 5.60
CA ASN A 76 4.87 1.23 5.46
C ASN A 76 4.65 0.84 4.00
N ILE A 77 4.91 1.77 3.07
CA ILE A 77 4.93 1.48 1.64
C ILE A 77 6.03 0.45 1.32
N GLU A 78 7.23 0.63 1.90
CA GLU A 78 8.36 -0.31 1.75
C GLU A 78 8.02 -1.71 2.30
N LEU A 79 7.36 -1.77 3.46
CA LEU A 79 6.94 -3.03 4.05
C LEU A 79 5.92 -3.76 3.17
N LEU A 80 4.91 -3.03 2.68
CA LEU A 80 3.89 -3.60 1.80
C LEU A 80 4.50 -4.12 0.50
N LEU A 81 5.42 -3.35 -0.11
CA LEU A 81 6.13 -3.76 -1.32
C LEU A 81 6.89 -5.08 -1.12
N LYS A 82 7.73 -5.16 -0.06
CA LYS A 82 8.56 -6.33 0.22
C LYS A 82 7.75 -7.60 0.46
N GLU A 83 6.61 -7.48 1.14
CA GLU A 83 5.75 -8.64 1.38
C GLU A 83 5.09 -9.15 0.09
N ILE A 84 4.70 -8.25 -0.83
CA ILE A 84 4.17 -8.67 -2.14
C ILE A 84 5.26 -9.36 -2.98
N GLU A 85 6.47 -8.79 -3.03
CA GLU A 85 7.60 -9.38 -3.75
C GLU A 85 7.96 -10.77 -3.22
N LYS A 86 7.98 -10.95 -1.90
CA LYS A 86 8.26 -12.24 -1.26
C LYS A 86 7.25 -13.32 -1.64
N LEU A 87 5.97 -12.98 -1.70
CA LEU A 87 4.91 -13.92 -2.10
C LEU A 87 5.09 -14.35 -3.56
N GLU A 88 5.34 -13.40 -4.46
CA GLU A 88 5.60 -13.67 -5.88
C GLU A 88 6.85 -14.52 -6.11
N PHE A 89 7.92 -14.28 -5.33
CA PHE A 89 9.15 -15.04 -5.43
C PHE A 89 8.98 -16.48 -4.91
N SER A 90 8.14 -16.67 -3.90
CA SER A 90 7.87 -17.99 -3.30
C SER A 90 6.93 -18.87 -4.15
N ASP A 91 6.07 -18.26 -4.97
CA ASP A 91 5.17 -18.98 -5.89
C ASP A 91 5.86 -19.43 -7.19
N LYS A 92 6.97 -18.77 -7.54
CA LYS A 92 7.79 -19.09 -8.72
C LYS A 92 8.90 -20.12 -8.44
N ALA A 93 8.97 -20.67 -7.23
CA ALA A 93 9.94 -21.69 -6.78
C ALA A 93 9.27 -23.06 -6.67
#